data_AF-A0A5E4Q670-F1
#
_entry.id   AF-A0A5E4Q670-F1
#
_cell.length_a   1.000
_cell.length_b   1.000
_cell.length_c   1.000
_cell.angle_alpha   90.00
_cell.angle_beta   90.00
_cell.angle_gamma   90.00
#
_symmetry.space_group_name_H-M   'P 1'
#
loop_
_entity.id
_entity.type
_entity.pdbx_description
1 polymer ?
#
loop_
_entity_poly.entity_id
_entity_poly.type
_entity_poly.pdbx_seq_one_letter_code
_entity_poly.pdbx_strand_id
1 'polypeptide(L)'
;MVSQNFYITDKVTYHTIKGTIVKEIRQKFSDWISQTIRLYRGEEFVELEWVVGPVPIGTDLGKEVVTIFKTNISHNGYFYTDSNGRQMIRRTCINETTSVPQKKAVCSCFYPVTSRICISSVNTSSQMCVLTDRSQGGTSYDDGDIELMKNH
;
A
#
# COMPACT_ATOMS: atom_id res chain seq x y z
N MET A 1 -8.88 7.13 19.34
CA MET A 1 -8.73 5.68 19.11
C MET A 1 -7.44 5.49 18.32
N VAL A 2 -6.42 4.87 18.90
CA VAL A 2 -5.16 4.61 18.20
C VAL A 2 -5.39 3.36 17.35
N SER A 3 -5.30 3.48 16.03
CA SER A 3 -5.26 2.31 15.14
C SER A 3 -3.99 1.53 15.45
N GLN A 4 -4.12 0.33 16.02
CA GLN A 4 -2.99 -0.58 16.15
C GLN A 4 -2.93 -1.46 14.90
N ASN A 5 -1.79 -1.42 14.20
CA ASN A 5 -1.53 -2.31 13.08
C ASN A 5 -1.17 -3.70 13.62
N PHE A 6 -1.96 -4.71 13.25
CA PHE A 6 -1.68 -6.09 13.56
C PHE A 6 -1.15 -6.80 12.31
N TYR A 7 0.02 -7.41 12.41
CA TYR A 7 0.52 -8.29 11.36
C TYR A 7 -0.34 -9.55 11.29
N ILE A 8 -0.66 -9.99 10.08
CA ILE A 8 -1.49 -11.19 9.86
C ILE A 8 -0.76 -12.47 10.33
N THR A 9 0.56 -12.53 10.13
CA THR A 9 1.42 -13.63 10.56
C THR A 9 2.86 -13.14 10.67
N ASP A 10 3.64 -13.73 11.58
CA ASP A 10 5.09 -13.49 11.68
C ASP A 10 5.89 -14.30 10.63
N LYS A 11 5.29 -15.38 10.11
CA LYS A 11 5.92 -16.27 9.13
C LYS A 11 4.99 -16.50 7.96
N VAL A 12 5.50 -16.20 6.77
CA VAL A 12 4.80 -16.39 5.50
C VAL A 12 5.36 -17.63 4.82
N THR A 13 4.48 -18.57 4.47
CA THR A 13 4.87 -19.70 3.63
C THR A 13 4.90 -19.24 2.17
N TYR A 14 5.90 -19.69 1.40
CA TYR A 14 6.00 -19.30 0.00
C TYR A 14 6.49 -20.44 -0.89
N HIS A 15 6.12 -20.35 -2.16
CA HIS A 15 6.56 -21.25 -3.22
C HIS A 15 7.02 -20.42 -4.42
N THR A 16 8.19 -20.75 -4.96
CA THR A 16 8.78 -20.04 -6.09
C THR A 16 8.67 -20.86 -7.36
N ILE A 17 8.20 -20.25 -8.44
CA ILE A 17 8.10 -20.84 -9.77
C ILE A 17 9.00 -20.03 -10.71
N LYS A 18 9.93 -20.72 -11.37
CA LYS A 18 10.87 -20.10 -12.32
C LYS A 18 10.53 -20.52 -13.73
N GLY A 19 9.79 -19.67 -14.45
CA GLY A 19 9.55 -19.82 -15.88
C GLY A 19 10.61 -19.10 -16.71
N THR A 20 10.58 -19.33 -18.02
CA THR A 20 11.41 -18.61 -18.98
C THR A 20 10.97 -17.16 -19.15
N ILE A 21 9.65 -16.90 -19.13
CA ILE A 21 9.04 -15.58 -19.34
C ILE A 21 8.73 -14.88 -18.02
N VAL A 22 8.26 -15.62 -17.01
CA VAL A 22 7.82 -15.08 -15.71
C VAL A 22 8.49 -15.83 -14.57
N LYS A 23 8.90 -15.08 -13.54
CA LYS A 23 9.26 -15.61 -12.22
C LYS A 23 8.15 -15.24 -11.26
N GLU A 24 7.66 -16.23 -10.53
CA GLU A 24 6.51 -16.05 -9.64
C GLU A 24 6.87 -16.51 -8.23
N ILE A 25 6.45 -15.73 -7.23
CA ILE A 25 6.54 -16.09 -5.81
C ILE A 25 5.11 -16.06 -5.26
N ARG A 26 4.58 -17.23 -4.91
CA ARG A 26 3.28 -17.36 -4.23
C ARG A 26 3.50 -17.37 -2.74
N GLN A 27 2.83 -16.48 -2.03
CA GLN A 27 2.92 -16.29 -0.59
C GLN A 27 1.55 -16.58 0.03
N LYS A 28 1.51 -17.40 1.07
CA LYS A 28 0.31 -17.63 1.88
C LYS A 28 0.57 -17.11 3.29
N PHE A 29 -0.17 -16.07 3.66
CA PHE A 29 -0.10 -15.41 4.97
C PHE A 29 -1.04 -16.08 5.97
N SER A 30 -2.23 -16.46 5.52
CA SER A 30 -3.24 -17.18 6.29
C SER A 30 -4.13 -18.00 5.36
N ASP A 31 -5.14 -18.68 5.88
CA ASP A 31 -6.13 -19.40 5.05
C ASP A 31 -7.03 -18.47 4.22
N TRP A 32 -7.04 -17.18 4.52
CA TRP A 32 -7.88 -16.18 3.88
C TRP A 32 -7.07 -15.03 3.27
N ILE A 33 -5.74 -15.06 3.34
CA ILE A 33 -4.85 -14.09 2.68
C ILE A 33 -3.71 -14.81 1.97
N SER A 34 -3.64 -14.61 0.66
CA SER A 34 -2.50 -14.98 -0.18
C SER A 34 -2.12 -13.86 -1.13
N GLN A 35 -0.84 -13.83 -1.52
CA GLN A 35 -0.30 -12.89 -2.49
C GLN A 35 0.56 -13.63 -3.52
N THR A 36 0.46 -13.24 -4.78
CA THR A 36 1.34 -13.70 -5.85
C THR A 36 2.14 -12.51 -6.36
N ILE A 37 3.46 -12.63 -6.32
CA ILE A 37 4.40 -11.65 -6.85
C ILE A 37 4.90 -12.17 -8.19
N ARG A 38 4.72 -11.41 -9.28
CA ARG A 38 5.21 -11.78 -10.62
C ARG A 38 6.23 -10.77 -11.12
N LEU A 39 7.35 -11.30 -11.60
CA LEU A 39 8.38 -10.55 -12.32
C LEU A 39 8.43 -11.07 -13.75
N TYR A 40 7.98 -10.25 -14.70
CA TYR A 40 8.00 -10.56 -16.12
C TYR A 40 9.34 -10.12 -16.74
N ARG A 41 9.85 -10.92 -17.67
CA ARG A 41 11.07 -10.59 -18.40
C ARG A 41 10.82 -9.38 -19.30
N GLY A 42 11.60 -8.32 -19.09
CA GLY A 42 11.58 -7.11 -19.93
C GLY A 42 10.62 -6.02 -19.44
N GLU A 43 9.85 -6.29 -18.37
CA GLU A 43 8.98 -5.30 -17.75
C GLU A 43 9.70 -4.54 -16.64
N GLU A 44 9.38 -3.25 -16.49
CA GLU A 44 9.97 -2.37 -15.48
C GLU A 44 9.11 -2.28 -14.20
N PHE A 45 8.15 -3.19 -14.04
CA PHE A 45 7.27 -3.25 -12.87
C PHE A 45 7.21 -4.64 -12.25
N VAL A 46 6.76 -4.68 -11.00
CA VAL A 46 6.43 -5.91 -10.28
C VAL A 46 4.91 -5.97 -10.16
N GLU A 47 4.33 -7.08 -10.60
CA GLU A 47 2.90 -7.31 -10.42
C GLU A 47 2.65 -8.00 -9.08
N LEU A 48 1.68 -7.48 -8.35
CA LEU A 48 1.27 -7.99 -7.04
C LEU A 48 -0.22 -8.30 -7.10
N GLU A 49 -0.55 -9.57 -7.15
CA GLU A 49 -1.91 -10.06 -7.06
C GLU A 49 -2.17 -10.48 -5.61
N TRP A 50 -3.29 -10.06 -5.03
CA TRP A 50 -3.70 -10.46 -3.69
C TRP A 50 -5.08 -11.11 -3.74
N VAL A 51 -5.27 -12.09 -2.88
CA VAL A 51 -6.58 -12.68 -2.59
C VAL A 51 -6.81 -12.53 -1.11
N VAL A 52 -7.87 -11.80 -0.76
CA VAL A 52 -8.28 -11.55 0.63
C VAL A 52 -9.72 -12.02 0.75
N GLY A 53 -9.96 -13.08 1.50
CA GLY A 53 -11.30 -13.53 1.84
C GLY A 53 -11.47 -15.06 1.92
N PRO A 54 -12.55 -15.51 2.59
CA PRO A 54 -13.44 -14.71 3.43
C PRO A 54 -12.74 -14.25 4.71
N VAL A 55 -12.87 -12.97 5.06
CA VAL A 55 -12.25 -12.43 6.28
C VAL A 55 -12.91 -13.11 7.49
N PRO A 56 -12.15 -13.73 8.42
CA PRO A 56 -12.74 -14.39 9.57
C PRO A 56 -13.38 -13.33 10.49
N ILE A 57 -14.71 -13.29 10.47
CA ILE A 57 -15.51 -12.47 11.37
C ILE A 57 -15.71 -13.29 12.64
N GLY A 58 -14.93 -12.98 13.68
CA GLY A 58 -15.24 -13.43 15.04
C GLY A 58 -16.34 -12.56 15.66
N THR A 59 -16.69 -12.84 16.91
CA THR A 59 -17.57 -11.95 17.69
C THR A 59 -16.87 -10.60 17.92
N ASP A 60 -17.39 -9.56 17.26
CA ASP A 60 -17.42 -8.14 17.68
C ASP A 60 -16.46 -7.12 17.05
N LEU A 61 -15.58 -7.47 16.10
CA LEU A 61 -14.73 -6.46 15.44
C LEU A 61 -14.62 -6.64 13.92
N GLY A 62 -15.05 -5.61 13.19
CA GLY A 62 -14.75 -5.45 11.77
C GLY A 62 -13.25 -5.29 11.55
N LYS A 63 -12.75 -5.90 10.46
CA LYS A 63 -11.33 -5.85 10.09
C LYS A 63 -11.17 -5.16 8.74
N GLU A 64 -10.31 -4.15 8.70
CA GLU A 64 -9.86 -3.53 7.45
C GLU A 64 -8.45 -4.06 7.15
N VAL A 65 -8.28 -4.64 5.97
CA VAL A 65 -6.99 -5.19 5.54
C VAL A 65 -6.28 -4.13 4.70
N VAL A 66 -5.02 -3.88 5.03
CA VAL A 66 -4.16 -2.97 4.26
C VAL A 66 -2.90 -3.71 3.81
N THR A 67 -2.40 -3.35 2.63
CA THR A 67 -1.03 -3.66 2.24
C THR A 67 -0.18 -2.43 2.46
N ILE A 68 0.92 -2.59 3.19
CA ILE A 68 1.88 -1.53 3.50
C ILE A 68 3.17 -1.84 2.76
N PHE A 69 3.55 -0.96 1.84
CA PHE A 69 4.84 -0.96 1.16
C PHE A 69 5.79 -0.07 1.93
N LYS A 70 6.85 -0.66 2.48
CA LYS A 70 7.89 0.08 3.23
C LYS A 70 9.13 0.24 2.38
N THR A 71 9.63 1.47 2.27
CA THR A 71 10.86 1.78 1.54
C THR A 71 11.77 2.68 2.37
N ASN A 72 13.00 2.90 1.90
CA ASN A 72 13.93 3.87 2.45
C ASN A 72 13.83 5.25 1.76
N ILE A 73 12.78 5.50 0.98
CA ILE A 73 12.53 6.79 0.33
C ILE A 73 12.11 7.79 1.41
N SER A 74 12.87 8.88 1.57
CA SER A 74 12.41 9.99 2.40
C SER A 74 11.62 10.99 1.56
N HIS A 75 10.33 11.10 1.79
CA HIS A 75 9.41 11.97 1.03
C HIS A 75 8.88 13.14 1.88
N ASN A 76 9.34 13.26 3.13
CA ASN A 76 9.06 14.38 4.03
C ASN A 76 7.56 14.64 4.24
N GLY A 77 6.78 13.56 4.34
CA GLY A 77 5.34 13.62 4.59
C GLY A 77 4.47 14.03 3.39
N TYR A 78 5.06 14.22 2.21
CA TYR A 78 4.32 14.50 0.98
C TYR A 78 4.18 13.26 0.10
N PHE A 79 2.98 13.04 -0.42
CA PHE A 79 2.69 11.95 -1.36
C PHE A 79 1.69 12.41 -2.41
N TYR A 80 1.48 11.60 -3.44
CA TYR A 80 0.66 11.99 -4.59
C TYR A 80 -0.38 10.92 -4.90
N THR A 81 -1.63 11.34 -5.05
CA THR A 81 -2.73 10.47 -5.51
C THR A 81 -3.31 11.02 -6.79
N ASP A 82 -3.76 10.17 -7.69
CA ASP A 82 -4.48 10.62 -8.87
C ASP A 82 -5.87 11.22 -8.53
N SER A 83 -6.41 11.99 -9.47
CA SER A 83 -7.80 12.48 -9.45
C SER A 83 -8.55 11.87 -10.61
N ASN A 84 -9.38 10.85 -10.32
CA ASN A 84 -10.16 10.10 -11.31
C ASN A 84 -9.30 9.62 -12.51
N GLY A 85 -8.10 9.11 -12.23
CA GLY A 85 -7.18 8.58 -13.23
C GLY A 85 -6.38 9.63 -14.00
N ARG A 86 -6.57 10.93 -13.72
CA ARG A 86 -5.98 12.03 -14.49
C ARG A 86 -4.76 12.64 -13.77
N GLN A 87 -4.95 13.83 -13.20
CA GLN A 87 -3.90 14.63 -12.61
C GLN A 87 -3.45 14.05 -11.27
N MET A 88 -2.16 14.11 -10.98
CA MET A 88 -1.61 13.82 -9.65
C MET A 88 -1.81 15.02 -8.71
N ILE A 89 -2.43 14.80 -7.56
CA ILE A 89 -2.65 15.79 -6.51
C ILE A 89 -1.69 15.51 -5.37
N ARG A 90 -0.94 16.54 -4.95
CA ARG A 90 -0.08 16.49 -3.76
C ARG A 90 -0.92 16.45 -2.48
N ARG A 91 -0.58 15.52 -1.58
CA ARG A 91 -1.24 15.27 -0.29
C ARG A 91 -0.21 15.40 0.84
N THR A 92 -0.70 15.69 2.04
CA THR A 92 0.08 15.64 3.28
C THR A 92 -0.81 15.27 4.46
N CYS A 93 -0.26 14.42 5.31
CA CYS A 93 -0.84 14.02 6.59
C CYS A 93 -0.55 14.98 7.73
N ILE A 94 0.23 16.02 7.47
CA ILE A 94 0.57 17.05 8.45
C ILE A 94 -0.49 18.14 8.38
N ASN A 95 -0.91 18.61 9.55
CA ASN A 95 -1.74 19.79 9.65
C ASN A 95 -0.87 21.04 9.49
N GLU A 96 -0.93 21.66 8.30
CA GLU A 96 -0.15 22.86 7.97
C GLU A 96 -0.83 24.15 8.45
N THR A 97 -2.09 24.09 8.92
CA THR A 97 -2.82 25.29 9.39
C THR A 97 -2.54 25.63 10.86
N THR A 98 -1.94 24.71 11.62
CA THR A 98 -1.58 24.90 13.02
C THR A 98 -0.17 25.46 13.16
N SER A 99 0.07 26.26 14.18
CA SER A 99 1.40 26.84 14.49
C SER A 99 2.48 25.78 14.77
N VAL A 100 2.06 24.59 15.18
CA VAL A 100 2.93 23.42 15.39
C VAL A 100 2.52 22.34 14.38
N PRO A 101 3.46 21.80 13.58
CA PRO A 101 3.18 20.68 12.70
C PRO A 101 2.74 19.46 13.51
N GLN A 102 1.53 18.98 13.25
CA GLN A 102 0.99 17.77 13.90
C GLN A 102 0.41 16.83 12.85
N LYS A 103 0.62 15.52 13.02
CA LYS A 103 -0.03 14.54 12.15
C LYS A 103 -1.54 14.53 12.40
N LYS A 104 -2.31 14.49 11.32
CA LYS A 104 -3.76 14.26 11.34
C LYS A 104 -4.04 12.85 11.87
N ALA A 105 -5.29 12.60 12.25
CA ALA A 105 -5.74 11.23 12.51
C ALA A 105 -5.57 10.36 11.26
N VAL A 106 -5.18 9.10 11.43
CA VAL A 106 -4.94 8.14 10.33
C VAL A 106 -6.14 8.07 9.38
N CYS A 107 -7.36 8.00 9.91
CA CYS A 107 -8.58 7.94 9.11
C CYS A 107 -8.78 9.18 8.22
N SER A 108 -8.31 10.35 8.65
CA SER A 108 -8.39 11.61 7.87
C SER A 108 -7.30 11.74 6.81
N CYS A 109 -6.39 10.76 6.75
CA CYS A 109 -5.25 10.73 5.86
C CYS A 109 -5.43 9.80 4.66
N PHE A 110 -6.53 9.05 4.61
CA PHE A 110 -6.87 8.22 3.45
C PHE A 110 -7.51 9.08 2.36
N TYR A 111 -6.97 8.93 1.14
CA TYR A 111 -7.46 9.57 -0.06
C TYR A 111 -7.89 8.53 -1.09
N PRO A 112 -8.85 8.85 -1.98
CA PRO A 112 -9.19 7.97 -3.09
C PRO A 112 -7.97 7.82 -4.01
N VAL A 113 -7.61 6.58 -4.30
CA VAL A 113 -6.62 6.18 -5.30
C VAL A 113 -7.38 5.43 -6.38
N THR A 114 -7.59 6.06 -7.54
CA THR A 114 -8.37 5.43 -8.61
C THR A 114 -7.50 4.75 -9.66
N SER A 115 -6.25 5.18 -9.80
CA SER A 115 -5.27 4.53 -10.68
C SER A 115 -3.87 4.40 -10.07
N ARG A 116 -3.40 5.38 -9.29
CA ARG A 116 -2.04 5.36 -8.74
C ARG A 116 -1.81 6.26 -7.54
N ILE A 117 -0.95 5.78 -6.64
CA ILE A 117 -0.36 6.53 -5.55
C ILE A 117 1.16 6.50 -5.68
N CYS A 118 1.83 7.61 -5.41
CA CYS A 118 3.28 7.71 -5.51
C CYS A 118 3.91 8.47 -4.34
N ILE A 119 5.13 8.07 -3.99
CA ILE A 119 6.06 8.82 -3.13
C ILE A 119 7.34 9.08 -3.90
N SER A 120 7.93 10.25 -3.69
CA SER A 120 9.17 10.66 -4.33
C SER A 120 10.16 11.12 -3.28
N SER A 121 11.43 10.72 -3.45
CA SER A 121 12.50 11.14 -2.57
C SER A 121 12.74 12.64 -2.68
N VAL A 122 12.97 13.31 -1.55
CA VAL A 122 13.46 14.69 -1.53
C VAL A 122 14.98 14.78 -1.73
N ASN A 123 15.69 13.68 -1.50
CA ASN A 123 17.16 13.63 -1.50
C ASN A 123 17.74 13.01 -2.78
N THR A 124 16.95 12.24 -3.53
CA THR A 124 17.39 11.46 -4.70
C THR A 124 16.33 11.53 -5.80
N SER A 125 16.66 11.05 -7.01
CA SER A 125 15.69 10.90 -8.11
C SER A 125 14.83 9.63 -7.99
N SER A 126 14.80 8.99 -6.81
CA SER A 126 14.04 7.76 -6.58
C SER A 126 12.56 8.06 -6.38
N GLN A 127 11.71 7.31 -7.07
CA GLN A 127 10.26 7.38 -6.94
C GLN A 127 9.70 5.97 -6.87
N MET A 128 8.69 5.77 -6.03
CA MET A 128 7.87 4.57 -6.03
C MET A 128 6.43 4.97 -6.34
N CYS A 129 5.83 4.28 -7.31
CA CYS A 129 4.41 4.38 -7.62
C CYS A 129 3.78 3.00 -7.51
N VAL A 130 2.61 2.93 -6.88
CA VAL A 130 1.77 1.74 -6.86
C VAL A 130 0.56 2.03 -7.73
N LEU A 131 0.40 1.21 -8.77
CA LEU A 131 -0.74 1.27 -9.68
C LEU A 131 -1.80 0.28 -9.19
N THR A 132 -3.06 0.67 -9.24
CA THR A 132 -4.18 -0.13 -8.74
C THR A 132 -5.05 -0.63 -9.89
N ASP A 133 -5.55 -1.86 -9.78
CA ASP A 133 -6.51 -2.47 -10.72
C ASP A 133 -7.94 -1.92 -10.55
N ARG A 134 -8.24 -1.34 -9.38
CA ARG A 134 -9.52 -0.75 -9.00
C ARG A 134 -9.34 0.42 -8.05
N SER A 135 -10.39 1.21 -7.86
CA SER A 135 -10.36 2.29 -6.87
C SER A 135 -10.29 1.76 -5.44
N GLN A 136 -9.36 2.32 -4.66
CA GLN A 136 -9.07 1.94 -3.27
C GLN A 136 -8.83 3.20 -2.42
N GLY A 137 -8.89 3.05 -1.10
CA GLY A 137 -8.36 4.05 -0.18
C GLY A 137 -6.86 3.87 -0.02
N GLY A 138 -6.09 4.95 -0.06
CA GLY A 138 -4.65 4.90 0.16
C GLY A 138 -4.08 6.10 0.89
N THR A 139 -2.92 5.91 1.49
CA THR A 139 -2.17 6.97 2.18
C THR A 139 -0.67 6.71 2.22
N SER A 140 0.07 7.67 2.74
CA SER A 140 1.49 7.58 3.09
C SER A 140 1.65 8.32 4.42
N TYR A 141 1.33 7.62 5.50
CA TYR A 141 1.24 8.21 6.83
C TYR A 141 2.61 8.37 7.49
N ASP A 142 3.46 7.36 7.32
CA ASP A 142 4.85 7.34 7.77
C ASP A 142 5.81 7.52 6.59
N ASP A 143 6.99 8.07 6.87
CA ASP A 143 7.97 8.40 5.84
C ASP A 143 8.48 7.11 5.17
N GLY A 144 8.38 7.06 3.85
CA GLY A 144 8.78 5.93 3.02
C GLY A 144 7.72 4.87 2.82
N ASP A 145 6.53 5.05 3.43
CA ASP A 145 5.46 4.07 3.38
C ASP A 145 4.38 4.45 2.37
N ILE A 146 3.84 3.44 1.66
CA ILE A 146 2.56 3.54 0.94
C ILE A 146 1.62 2.49 1.51
N GLU A 147 0.43 2.91 1.91
CA GLU A 147 -0.61 2.02 2.41
C GLU A 147 -1.82 2.02 1.45
N LEU A 148 -2.32 0.83 1.14
CA LEU A 148 -3.53 0.66 0.32
C LEU A 148 -4.49 -0.30 1.00
N MET A 149 -5.75 0.13 1.14
CA MET A 149 -6.85 -0.71 1.61
C MET A 149 -7.16 -1.80 0.57
N LYS A 150 -7.34 -3.02 1.06
CA LYS A 150 -7.74 -4.17 0.27
C LYS A 150 -9.22 -4.42 0.46
N ASN A 151 -9.95 -4.27 -0.63
CA ASN A 151 -11.35 -4.66 -0.69
C ASN A 151 -11.44 -6.14 -1.03
N HIS A 152 -12.30 -6.84 -0.31
CA HIS A 152 -12.69 -8.23 -0.53
C HIS A 152 -13.74 -8.33 -1.65
#